data_AF-A0A7Z9M2D1-F1
#
_entry.id   AF-A0A7Z9M2D1-F1
#
_cell.length_a   1.000
_cell.length_b   1.000
_cell.length_c   1.000
_cell.angle_alpha   90.00
_cell.angle_beta   90.00
_cell.angle_gamma   90.00
#
_symmetry.space_group_name_H-M   'P 1'
#
loop_
_entity.id
_entity.type
_entity.pdbx_description
1 polymer ?
#
loop_
_entity_poly.entity_id
_entity_poly.type
_entity_poly.pdbx_seq_one_letter_code
_entity_poly.pdbx_strand_id
1 'polypeptide(L)'
;MRLTIWAVFTLGVCACTAGDSDTGALPEASVTSTNRSARSDPALQRVEPFSIFDNVYYIGIGWVSAYLVDTGDGLIMIDALYDDFVDTAIEDIKGLGFDPEDPEYILVTHGHFDHVGGAGEFQQQFGAQVVMTEADWELTEASLGPSEQALVWDMVATDGDEIVVGNTTVHFYVTPGHTPGVLSLELAVRDGEAEHRAFTFGGVGLNLEGVERTEVYLR
;
A
#
# COMPACT_ATOMS: atom_id res chain seq x y z
N MET A 1 4.25 -28.12 -8.55
CA MET A 1 3.66 -26.91 -7.94
C MET A 1 2.41 -26.54 -8.72
N ARG A 2 1.24 -26.59 -8.08
CA ARG A 2 0.03 -25.96 -8.62
C ARG A 2 0.08 -24.50 -8.18
N LEU A 3 0.22 -23.60 -9.15
CA LEU A 3 0.14 -22.17 -8.92
C LEU A 3 -1.34 -21.83 -8.66
N THR A 4 -1.73 -21.74 -7.40
CA THR A 4 -3.01 -21.12 -7.02
C THR A 4 -2.70 -19.65 -6.74
N ILE A 5 -2.93 -18.79 -7.72
CA ILE A 5 -2.87 -17.34 -7.53
C ILE A 5 -4.17 -16.95 -6.82
N TRP A 6 -4.07 -16.58 -5.55
CA TRP A 6 -5.14 -15.83 -4.90
C TRP A 6 -4.92 -14.36 -5.24
N ALA A 7 -5.65 -13.87 -6.25
CA ALA A 7 -5.83 -12.43 -6.39
C ALA A 7 -6.70 -11.97 -5.23
N VAL A 8 -6.08 -11.58 -4.11
CA VAL A 8 -6.79 -10.87 -3.05
C VAL A 8 -6.97 -9.44 -3.56
N PHE A 9 -8.12 -9.23 -4.22
CA PHE A 9 -8.51 -7.92 -4.71
C PHE A 9 -8.63 -6.96 -3.53
N THR A 10 -8.02 -5.79 -3.68
CA THR A 10 -8.47 -4.55 -3.07
C THR A 10 -9.96 -4.42 -3.35
N LEU A 11 -10.80 -4.60 -2.34
CA LEU A 11 -12.17 -4.07 -2.34
C LEU A 11 -12.08 -2.56 -2.07
N GLY A 12 -11.40 -1.83 -2.96
CA GLY A 12 -11.70 -0.43 -3.17
C GLY A 12 -13.03 -0.39 -3.89
N VAL A 13 -14.12 -0.10 -3.18
CA VAL A 13 -15.39 0.22 -3.84
C VAL A 13 -15.18 1.52 -4.60
N CYS A 14 -14.78 1.41 -5.86
CA CYS A 14 -15.05 2.46 -6.83
C CYS A 14 -16.54 2.34 -7.13
N ALA A 15 -17.36 3.20 -6.51
CA ALA A 15 -18.79 3.25 -6.76
C ALA A 15 -19.06 3.75 -8.18
N CYS A 16 -18.98 2.86 -9.17
CA CYS A 16 -19.52 3.07 -10.51
C CYS A 16 -20.79 2.21 -10.61
N THR A 17 -21.95 2.81 -10.31
CA THR A 17 -23.23 2.17 -10.61
C THR A 17 -23.44 2.15 -12.12
N ALA A 18 -23.44 0.96 -12.72
CA ALA A 18 -23.88 0.76 -14.09
C ALA A 18 -25.42 0.85 -14.17
N GLY A 19 -25.93 1.73 -15.04
CA GLY A 19 -27.36 1.89 -15.30
C GLY A 19 -27.63 2.67 -16.58
N ASP A 20 -27.86 1.90 -17.65
CA ASP A 20 -28.51 2.18 -18.93
C ASP A 20 -28.03 3.31 -19.87
N SER A 21 -28.05 2.92 -21.15
CA SER A 21 -27.68 3.68 -22.34
C SER A 21 -28.53 4.93 -22.56
N ASP A 22 -27.90 6.10 -22.55
CA ASP A 22 -28.38 7.23 -23.35
C ASP A 22 -27.21 8.14 -23.78
N THR A 23 -27.21 8.49 -25.07
CA THR A 23 -26.18 9.30 -25.72
C THR A 23 -26.38 10.77 -25.33
N GLY A 24 -25.76 11.21 -24.24
CA GLY A 24 -25.71 12.60 -23.82
C GLY A 24 -24.36 12.90 -23.17
N ALA A 25 -23.72 14.01 -23.56
CA ALA A 25 -22.43 14.44 -23.05
C ALA A 25 -22.31 14.28 -21.53
N LEU A 26 -21.22 13.63 -21.08
CA LEU A 26 -20.93 13.37 -19.67
C LEU A 26 -20.83 14.72 -18.92
N PRO A 27 -21.56 14.94 -17.83
CA PRO A 27 -21.32 16.10 -16.99
C PRO A 27 -19.99 15.90 -16.25
N GLU A 28 -19.18 16.95 -16.21
CA GLU A 28 -17.94 16.95 -15.42
C GLU A 28 -18.27 16.60 -13.96
N ALA A 29 -17.69 15.51 -13.48
CA ALA A 29 -17.86 15.08 -12.09
C ALA A 29 -17.14 16.07 -11.18
N SER A 30 -17.88 17.08 -10.70
CA SER A 30 -17.40 17.95 -9.63
C SER A 30 -17.17 17.11 -8.36
N VAL A 31 -15.93 17.05 -7.92
CA VAL A 31 -15.54 16.49 -6.62
C VAL A 31 -16.16 17.38 -5.54
N THR A 32 -17.31 16.98 -4.98
CA THR A 32 -17.96 17.70 -3.89
C THR A 32 -17.26 17.44 -2.55
N SER A 33 -17.28 18.43 -1.65
CA SER A 33 -16.61 18.44 -0.34
C SER A 33 -17.00 17.29 0.61
N THR A 34 -18.06 16.56 0.30
CA THR A 34 -18.60 15.44 1.10
C THR A 34 -17.78 14.15 0.97
N ASN A 35 -17.02 13.95 -0.11
CA ASN A 35 -16.23 12.73 -0.30
C ASN A 35 -14.88 12.78 0.46
N ARG A 36 -14.29 13.98 0.58
CA ARG A 36 -13.05 14.20 1.34
C ARG A 36 -13.30 14.03 2.85
N SER A 37 -14.45 14.47 3.36
CA SER A 37 -14.77 14.33 4.79
C SER A 37 -14.91 12.88 5.23
N ALA A 38 -15.39 11.97 4.37
CA ALA A 38 -15.52 10.55 4.73
C ALA A 38 -14.17 9.83 4.76
N ARG A 39 -13.22 10.18 3.88
CA ARG A 39 -11.86 9.57 3.83
C ARG A 39 -10.96 10.02 4.97
N SER A 40 -11.20 11.20 5.52
CA SER A 40 -10.44 11.75 6.65
C SER A 40 -11.13 11.56 8.00
N ASP A 41 -12.25 10.84 8.07
CA ASP A 41 -12.96 10.55 9.33
C ASP A 41 -12.51 9.18 9.87
N PRO A 42 -11.76 9.13 10.99
CA PRO A 42 -11.24 7.87 11.51
C PRO A 42 -12.32 6.85 11.88
N ALA A 43 -13.46 7.31 12.37
CA ALA A 43 -14.55 6.41 12.74
C ALA A 43 -15.21 5.76 11.51
N LEU A 44 -15.28 6.47 10.38
CA LEU A 44 -15.80 5.92 9.13
C LEU A 44 -14.78 5.03 8.40
N GLN A 45 -13.49 5.26 8.65
CA GLN A 45 -12.40 4.51 8.02
C GLN A 45 -11.92 3.30 8.84
N ARG A 46 -12.29 3.19 10.12
CA ARG A 46 -11.87 2.07 10.99
C ARG A 46 -12.29 0.72 10.41
N VAL A 47 -11.31 -0.18 10.30
CA VAL A 47 -11.49 -1.60 10.05
C VAL A 47 -10.75 -2.32 11.17
N GLU A 48 -11.39 -3.28 11.85
CA GLU A 48 -10.67 -4.07 12.87
C GLU A 48 -9.64 -4.98 12.18
N PRO A 49 -8.42 -5.12 12.73
CA PRO A 49 -7.37 -5.90 12.09
C PRO A 49 -7.74 -7.39 12.07
N PHE A 50 -7.35 -8.08 11.00
CA PHE A 50 -7.65 -9.49 10.82
C PHE A 50 -6.57 -10.21 10.01
N SER A 51 -6.42 -11.51 10.27
CA SER A 51 -5.54 -12.38 9.48
C SER A 51 -6.18 -12.70 8.13
N ILE A 52 -5.44 -12.46 7.04
CA ILE A 52 -5.77 -12.90 5.69
C ILE A 52 -5.20 -14.30 5.45
N PHE A 53 -3.96 -14.49 5.91
CA PHE A 53 -3.22 -15.74 5.96
C PHE A 53 -2.60 -15.88 7.35
N ASP A 54 -2.05 -17.04 7.68
CA ASP A 54 -1.42 -17.28 8.99
C ASP A 54 -0.26 -16.31 9.27
N ASN A 55 0.33 -15.72 8.23
CA ASN A 55 1.45 -14.81 8.31
C ASN A 55 1.20 -13.42 7.69
N VAL A 56 -0.04 -13.10 7.29
CA VAL A 56 -0.37 -11.80 6.69
C VAL A 56 -1.63 -11.25 7.33
N TYR A 57 -1.54 -10.03 7.82
CA TYR A 57 -2.59 -9.35 8.56
C TYR A 57 -2.96 -8.04 7.87
N TYR A 58 -4.26 -7.75 7.82
CA TYR A 58 -4.75 -6.44 7.42
C TYR A 58 -4.66 -5.49 8.61
N ILE A 59 -3.99 -4.36 8.42
CA ILE A 59 -3.85 -3.25 9.38
C ILE A 59 -4.21 -1.90 8.73
N GLY A 60 -4.89 -1.96 7.58
CA GLY A 60 -5.32 -0.80 6.82
C GLY A 60 -6.65 -0.24 7.30
N ILE A 61 -7.16 0.70 6.52
CA ILE A 61 -8.43 1.39 6.76
C ILE A 61 -9.41 1.15 5.60
N GLY A 62 -10.61 1.71 5.68
CA GLY A 62 -11.67 1.44 4.71
C GLY A 62 -11.32 1.80 3.26
N TRP A 63 -10.47 2.80 3.04
CA TRP A 63 -10.10 3.25 1.69
C TRP A 63 -8.65 2.99 1.28
N VAL A 64 -7.74 2.77 2.24
CA VAL A 64 -6.32 2.46 2.00
C VAL A 64 -6.00 1.15 2.67
N SER A 65 -5.45 0.23 1.90
CA SER A 65 -4.95 -1.04 2.43
C SER A 65 -3.52 -0.89 2.92
N ALA A 66 -3.26 -1.44 4.10
CA ALA A 66 -1.92 -1.63 4.64
C ALA A 66 -1.88 -3.03 5.26
N TYR A 67 -0.71 -3.67 5.22
CA TYR A 67 -0.55 -5.05 5.63
C TYR A 67 0.68 -5.22 6.54
N LEU A 68 0.57 -6.15 7.47
CA LEU A 68 1.68 -6.64 8.28
C LEU A 68 1.99 -8.08 7.90
N VAL A 69 3.26 -8.40 7.70
CA VAL A 69 3.72 -9.74 7.33
C VAL A 69 4.65 -10.27 8.42
N ASP A 70 4.25 -11.38 9.04
CA ASP A 70 5.07 -12.10 10.01
C ASP A 70 6.03 -13.06 9.30
N THR A 71 7.32 -12.84 9.49
CA THR A 71 8.38 -13.62 8.85
C THR A 71 9.02 -14.64 9.79
N GLY A 72 8.59 -14.68 11.05
CA GLY A 72 9.17 -15.48 12.13
C GLY A 72 10.52 -14.98 12.66
N ASP A 73 11.13 -13.98 12.02
CA ASP A 73 12.40 -13.35 12.41
C ASP A 73 12.35 -11.86 12.04
N GLY A 74 11.33 -11.15 12.55
CA GLY A 74 11.03 -9.75 12.20
C GLY A 74 9.73 -9.60 11.40
N LEU A 75 9.30 -8.35 11.21
CA LEU A 75 8.09 -8.02 10.46
C LEU A 75 8.41 -7.22 9.20
N ILE A 76 7.52 -7.33 8.21
CA ILE A 76 7.49 -6.44 7.04
C ILE A 76 6.13 -5.74 7.04
N MET A 77 6.14 -4.43 6.86
CA MET A 77 4.94 -3.64 6.62
C MET A 77 4.81 -3.34 5.12
N ILE A 78 3.59 -3.41 4.58
CA ILE A 78 3.27 -2.97 3.21
C ILE A 78 2.35 -1.76 3.34
N ASP A 79 2.86 -0.60 2.90
CA ASP A 79 2.30 0.74 3.10
C ASP A 79 2.16 1.17 4.57
N ALA A 80 2.24 2.48 4.84
CA ALA A 80 2.33 3.05 6.18
C ALA A 80 1.20 4.03 6.54
N LEU A 81 0.11 4.05 5.76
CA LEU A 81 -1.01 4.99 5.94
C LEU A 81 -0.54 6.46 6.02
N TYR A 82 -1.28 7.33 6.71
CA TYR A 82 -1.05 8.77 6.77
C TYR A 82 -1.76 9.43 7.95
N ASP A 83 -1.30 10.61 8.38
CA ASP A 83 -1.91 11.42 9.46
C ASP A 83 -2.30 10.58 10.70
N ASP A 84 -3.49 10.80 11.28
CA ASP A 84 -4.00 10.07 12.45
C ASP A 84 -4.18 8.55 12.21
N PHE A 85 -4.09 8.08 10.95
CA PHE A 85 -4.17 6.66 10.64
C PHE A 85 -2.86 5.91 10.90
N VAL A 86 -1.75 6.61 11.09
CA VAL A 86 -0.49 5.98 11.52
C VAL A 86 -0.66 5.38 12.92
N ASP A 87 -1.28 6.12 13.84
CA ASP A 87 -1.64 5.63 15.18
C ASP A 87 -2.58 4.41 15.09
N THR A 88 -3.50 4.40 14.12
CA THR A 88 -4.39 3.25 13.88
C THR A 88 -3.60 1.99 13.55
N ALA A 89 -2.62 2.07 12.65
CA ALA A 89 -1.75 0.94 12.32
C ALA A 89 -0.92 0.48 13.52
N ILE A 90 -0.36 1.41 14.30
CA ILE A 90 0.42 1.11 15.51
C ILE A 90 -0.45 0.38 16.55
N GLU A 91 -1.68 0.84 16.76
CA GLU A 91 -2.65 0.19 17.66
C GLU A 91 -3.02 -1.21 17.17
N ASP A 92 -3.20 -1.39 15.86
CA ASP A 92 -3.54 -2.67 15.27
C ASP A 92 -2.40 -3.69 15.36
N ILE A 93 -1.15 -3.26 15.12
CA ILE A 93 0.05 -4.09 15.32
C ILE A 93 0.09 -4.60 16.77
N LYS A 94 -0.11 -3.71 17.75
CA LYS A 94 -0.19 -4.09 19.18
C LYS A 94 -1.37 -5.01 19.47
N GLY A 95 -2.52 -4.74 18.88
CA GLY A 95 -3.75 -5.52 19.05
C GLY A 95 -3.63 -6.95 18.53
N LEU A 96 -2.83 -7.15 17.49
CA LEU A 96 -2.45 -8.47 16.94
C LEU A 96 -1.39 -9.19 17.79
N GLY A 97 -0.81 -8.53 18.78
CA GLY A 97 0.19 -9.09 19.69
C GLY A 97 1.64 -8.92 19.24
N PHE A 98 1.89 -8.07 18.23
CA PHE A 98 3.23 -7.74 17.74
C PHE A 98 3.75 -6.43 18.35
N ASP A 99 5.06 -6.19 18.24
CA ASP A 99 5.66 -4.91 18.63
C ASP A 99 5.76 -3.98 17.40
N PRO A 100 5.29 -2.72 17.46
CA PRO A 100 5.51 -1.73 16.40
C PRO A 100 6.98 -1.41 16.12
N GLU A 101 7.90 -1.81 17.00
CA GLU A 101 9.35 -1.72 16.77
C GLU A 101 9.90 -2.86 15.88
N ASP A 102 9.14 -3.95 15.69
CA ASP A 102 9.58 -5.13 14.93
C ASP A 102 9.52 -5.01 13.38
N PRO A 103 8.77 -4.08 12.74
CA PRO A 103 8.87 -3.86 11.29
C PRO A 103 10.27 -3.43 10.88
N GLU A 104 11.00 -4.35 10.23
CA GLU A 104 12.34 -4.08 9.69
C GLU A 104 12.26 -3.28 8.40
N TYR A 105 11.25 -3.58 7.57
CA TYR A 105 11.04 -2.95 6.27
C TYR A 105 9.62 -2.44 6.12
N ILE A 106 9.50 -1.26 5.52
CA ILE A 106 8.25 -0.71 4.98
C ILE A 106 8.37 -0.73 3.46
N LEU A 107 7.61 -1.61 2.83
CA LEU A 107 7.51 -1.70 1.39
C LEU A 107 6.38 -0.77 0.94
N VAL A 108 6.75 0.34 0.32
CA VAL A 108 5.78 1.32 -0.18
C VAL A 108 5.38 0.92 -1.59
N THR A 109 4.09 0.68 -1.79
CA THR A 109 3.54 0.23 -3.06
C THR A 109 3.55 1.33 -4.11
N HIS A 110 3.31 2.57 -3.71
CA HIS A 110 3.51 3.75 -4.54
C HIS A 110 3.57 5.04 -3.74
N GLY A 111 4.19 6.06 -4.32
CA GLY A 111 4.55 7.33 -3.68
C GLY A 111 3.41 8.33 -3.46
N HIS A 112 2.17 7.90 -3.28
CA HIS A 112 1.09 8.80 -2.87
C HIS A 112 1.04 8.95 -1.34
N PHE A 113 0.62 10.14 -0.89
CA PHE A 113 0.62 10.52 0.52
C PHE A 113 -0.12 9.52 1.42
N ASP A 114 -1.17 8.89 0.92
CA ASP A 114 -2.04 7.98 1.64
C ASP A 114 -1.39 6.62 1.90
N HIS A 115 -0.37 6.27 1.13
CA HIS A 115 0.40 5.02 1.28
C HIS A 115 1.73 5.24 2.02
N VAL A 116 2.38 6.39 1.80
CA VAL A 116 3.73 6.68 2.32
C VAL A 116 3.74 7.65 3.51
N GLY A 117 2.60 8.25 3.85
CA GLY A 117 2.50 9.34 4.82
C GLY A 117 3.08 9.02 6.19
N GLY A 118 2.86 7.79 6.69
CA GLY A 118 3.42 7.32 7.96
C GLY A 118 4.83 6.74 7.91
N ALA A 119 5.42 6.55 6.72
CA ALA A 119 6.69 5.85 6.61
C ALA A 119 7.84 6.60 7.31
N GLY A 120 7.82 7.93 7.28
CA GLY A 120 8.81 8.76 7.98
C GLY A 120 8.70 8.64 9.50
N GLU A 121 7.50 8.38 10.02
CA GLU A 121 7.27 8.16 11.44
C GLU A 121 7.88 6.83 11.90
N PHE A 122 7.55 5.73 11.24
CA PHE A 122 8.12 4.42 11.55
C PHE A 122 9.66 4.41 11.37
N GLN A 123 10.18 5.07 10.33
CA GLN A 123 11.63 5.17 10.12
C GLN A 123 12.34 5.87 11.29
N GLN A 124 11.78 6.97 11.79
CA GLN A 124 12.43 7.77 12.84
C GLN A 124 12.16 7.26 14.25
N GLN A 125 10.96 6.74 14.51
CA GLN A 125 10.59 6.24 15.83
C GLN A 125 11.09 4.82 16.06
N PHE A 126 10.99 3.96 15.05
CA PHE A 126 11.21 2.52 15.19
C PHE A 126 12.42 2.01 14.40
N GLY A 127 13.01 2.84 13.53
CA GLY A 127 14.22 2.47 12.79
C GLY A 127 13.96 1.58 11.57
N ALA A 128 12.70 1.44 11.15
CA ALA A 128 12.33 0.67 9.98
C ALA A 128 12.97 1.25 8.70
N GLN A 129 13.43 0.38 7.81
CA GLN A 129 13.96 0.79 6.51
C GLN A 129 12.83 0.97 5.50
N VAL A 130 12.83 2.08 4.78
CA VAL A 130 11.78 2.37 3.79
C VAL A 130 12.28 1.97 2.41
N VAL A 131 11.49 1.16 1.72
CA VAL A 131 11.80 0.62 0.40
C VAL A 131 10.74 1.10 -0.59
N MET A 132 11.18 1.83 -1.62
CA MET A 132 10.34 2.35 -2.68
C MET A 132 11.17 2.50 -3.95
N THR A 133 10.55 2.59 -5.13
CA THR A 133 11.29 2.83 -6.37
C THR A 133 11.84 4.26 -6.42
N GLU A 134 12.92 4.49 -7.17
CA GLU A 134 13.51 5.83 -7.34
C GLU A 134 12.49 6.84 -7.84
N ALA A 135 11.68 6.46 -8.84
CA ALA A 135 10.69 7.37 -9.43
C ALA A 135 9.60 7.80 -8.45
N ASP A 136 9.25 6.95 -7.47
CA ASP A 136 8.27 7.29 -6.43
C ASP A 136 8.91 7.95 -5.20
N TRP A 137 10.19 7.74 -4.95
CA TRP A 137 10.98 8.59 -4.05
C TRP A 137 11.03 10.05 -4.54
N GLU A 138 11.26 10.27 -5.83
CA GLU A 138 11.20 11.61 -6.44
C GLU A 138 9.78 12.22 -6.39
N LEU A 139 8.74 11.39 -6.44
CA LEU A 139 7.35 11.83 -6.34
C LEU A 139 6.99 12.29 -4.92
N THR A 140 7.43 11.53 -3.92
CA THR A 140 7.00 11.69 -2.51
C THR A 140 7.50 12.97 -1.87
N GLU A 141 8.75 13.36 -2.12
CA GLU A 141 9.31 14.63 -1.61
C GLU A 141 8.52 15.85 -2.10
N ALA A 142 7.83 15.75 -3.24
CA ALA A 142 6.96 16.81 -3.76
C ALA A 142 5.52 16.77 -3.19
N SER A 143 5.07 15.62 -2.67
CA SER A 143 3.69 15.39 -2.24
C SER A 143 3.46 15.37 -0.73
N LEU A 144 4.48 15.06 0.06
CA LEU A 144 4.39 15.10 1.52
C LEU A 144 4.58 16.56 1.98
N GLY A 145 3.54 17.13 2.58
CA GLY A 145 3.63 18.45 3.21
C GLY A 145 4.68 18.49 4.33
N PRO A 146 4.95 19.66 4.94
CA PRO A 146 5.87 19.74 6.06
C PRO A 146 5.39 18.83 7.22
N SER A 147 6.20 17.83 7.56
CA SER A 147 5.99 16.91 8.69
C SER A 147 7.13 17.04 9.70
N GLU A 148 6.84 16.86 10.99
CA GLU A 148 7.86 16.77 12.03
C GLU A 148 8.68 15.48 11.90
N GLN A 149 8.06 14.40 11.40
CA GLN A 149 8.73 13.16 11.02
C GLN A 149 8.94 13.12 9.49
N ALA A 150 9.89 13.93 9.02
CA ALA A 150 10.24 13.96 7.60
C ALA A 150 10.78 12.59 7.15
N LEU A 151 10.19 12.05 6.08
CA LEU A 151 10.69 10.84 5.45
C LEU A 151 12.11 11.06 4.92
N VAL A 152 13.02 10.13 5.19
CA VAL A 152 14.41 10.16 4.73
C VAL A 152 14.59 9.14 3.61
N TRP A 153 15.13 9.58 2.48
CA TRP A 153 15.49 8.72 1.36
C TRP A 153 16.40 7.57 1.84
N ASP A 154 15.96 6.33 1.60
CA ASP A 154 16.64 5.12 2.07
C ASP A 154 16.88 4.14 0.93
N MET A 155 16.08 3.07 0.82
CA MET A 155 16.34 1.99 -0.13
C MET A 155 15.55 2.18 -1.42
N VAL A 156 16.24 1.97 -2.55
CA VAL A 156 15.66 1.99 -3.89
C VAL A 156 15.38 0.56 -4.36
N ALA A 157 14.12 0.25 -4.62
CA ALA A 157 13.71 -1.00 -5.27
C ALA A 157 13.79 -0.89 -6.80
N THR A 158 14.31 -1.93 -7.44
CA THR A 158 14.37 -2.10 -8.90
C THR A 158 13.53 -3.31 -9.33
N ASP A 159 13.13 -3.36 -10.59
CA ASP A 159 12.39 -4.49 -11.14
C ASP A 159 13.18 -5.80 -11.03
N GLY A 160 12.55 -6.84 -10.49
CA GLY A 160 13.16 -8.14 -10.27
C GLY A 160 14.01 -8.26 -9.01
N ASP A 161 14.14 -7.20 -8.21
CA ASP A 161 14.75 -7.28 -6.88
C ASP A 161 13.89 -8.14 -5.92
N GLU A 162 14.50 -8.55 -4.80
CA GLU A 162 13.80 -9.23 -3.73
C GLU A 162 14.35 -8.81 -2.36
N ILE A 163 13.51 -8.91 -1.34
CA ILE A 163 13.90 -8.85 0.06
C ILE A 163 13.57 -10.19 0.73
N VAL A 164 14.49 -10.64 1.57
CA VAL A 164 14.33 -11.85 2.38
C VAL A 164 14.48 -11.47 3.85
N VAL A 165 13.44 -11.75 4.63
CA VAL A 165 13.43 -11.60 6.10
C VAL A 165 12.90 -12.90 6.67
N GLY A 166 13.62 -13.47 7.63
CA GLY A 166 13.28 -14.77 8.21
C GLY A 166 12.97 -15.85 7.16
N ASN A 167 11.73 -16.33 7.19
CA ASN A 167 11.23 -17.36 6.28
C ASN A 167 10.37 -16.82 5.12
N THR A 168 10.35 -15.50 4.90
CA THR A 168 9.55 -14.84 3.87
C THR A 168 10.45 -14.18 2.82
N THR A 169 10.17 -14.46 1.55
CA THR A 169 10.73 -13.73 0.41
C THR A 169 9.64 -12.87 -0.21
N VAL A 170 9.95 -11.61 -0.48
CA VAL A 170 9.10 -10.67 -1.23
C VAL A 170 9.83 -10.30 -2.52
N HIS A 171 9.23 -10.60 -3.66
CA HIS A 171 9.73 -10.23 -4.99
C HIS A 171 9.08 -8.93 -5.47
N PHE A 172 9.88 -8.10 -6.13
CA PHE A 172 9.50 -6.78 -6.59
C PHE A 172 9.29 -6.73 -8.10
N TYR A 173 8.20 -6.08 -8.50
CA TYR A 173 7.85 -5.86 -9.89
C TYR A 173 7.51 -4.38 -10.08
N VAL A 174 8.28 -3.68 -10.90
CA VAL A 174 8.00 -2.28 -11.21
C VAL A 174 6.90 -2.25 -12.27
N THR A 175 5.72 -1.80 -11.88
CA THR A 175 4.50 -1.85 -12.69
C THR A 175 3.92 -0.44 -12.89
N PRO A 176 4.66 0.45 -13.59
CA PRO A 176 4.38 1.87 -13.63
C PRO A 176 3.00 2.15 -14.22
N GLY A 177 2.37 3.25 -13.83
CA GLY A 177 1.03 3.58 -14.27
C GLY A 177 0.32 4.59 -13.39
N HIS A 178 -0.19 4.11 -12.25
CA HIS A 178 -0.85 4.94 -11.24
C HIS A 178 0.08 6.08 -10.77
N THR A 179 1.31 5.70 -10.41
CA THR A 179 2.49 6.55 -10.29
C THR A 179 3.57 6.09 -11.28
N PRO A 180 4.62 6.88 -11.55
CA PRO A 180 5.71 6.46 -12.43
C PRO A 180 6.51 5.27 -11.89
N GLY A 181 6.46 5.00 -10.58
CA GLY A 181 7.27 4.01 -9.90
C GLY A 181 6.49 2.99 -9.07
N VAL A 182 5.22 2.69 -9.40
CA VAL A 182 4.43 1.66 -8.69
C VAL A 182 5.23 0.37 -8.53
N LEU A 183 5.26 -0.15 -7.31
CA LEU A 183 5.90 -1.39 -6.92
C LEU A 183 4.83 -2.44 -6.58
N SER A 184 4.65 -3.42 -7.47
CA SER A 184 3.86 -4.61 -7.17
C SER A 184 4.70 -5.67 -6.47
N LEU A 185 4.08 -6.38 -5.53
CA LEU A 185 4.76 -7.31 -4.64
C LEU A 185 4.21 -8.71 -4.82
N GLU A 186 5.10 -9.69 -4.77
CA GLU A 186 4.72 -11.09 -4.63
C GLU A 186 5.38 -11.66 -3.39
N LEU A 187 4.61 -12.35 -2.54
CA LEU A 187 5.10 -12.90 -1.29
C LEU A 187 4.56 -14.31 -1.03
N ALA A 188 5.36 -15.11 -0.33
CA ALA A 188 4.92 -16.40 0.19
C ALA A 188 3.96 -16.21 1.38
N VAL A 189 2.84 -16.92 1.35
CA VAL A 189 1.81 -16.87 2.39
C VAL A 189 1.37 -18.27 2.82
N ARG A 190 0.93 -18.42 4.07
CA ARG A 190 0.64 -19.72 4.71
C ARG A 190 -0.82 -19.85 5.10
N ASP A 191 -1.40 -21.02 4.85
CA ASP A 191 -2.73 -21.44 5.33
C ASP A 191 -2.62 -22.88 5.84
N GLY A 192 -2.42 -23.02 7.16
CA GLY A 192 -2.09 -24.27 7.82
C GLY A 192 -0.77 -24.86 7.32
N GLU A 193 -0.82 -26.07 6.78
CA GLU A 193 0.36 -26.75 6.22
C GLU A 193 0.66 -26.34 4.77
N ALA A 194 -0.20 -25.54 4.14
CA ALA A 194 -0.06 -25.16 2.74
C ALA A 194 0.65 -23.81 2.57
N GLU A 195 1.53 -23.73 1.58
CA GLU A 195 2.15 -22.49 1.13
C GLU A 195 1.55 -22.05 -0.22
N HIS A 196 1.29 -20.75 -0.34
CA HIS A 196 0.76 -20.08 -1.51
C HIS A 196 1.61 -18.87 -1.88
N ARG A 197 1.36 -18.32 -3.08
CA ARG A 197 1.91 -17.03 -3.50
C ARG A 197 0.77 -16.02 -3.55
N ALA A 198 0.89 -14.95 -2.78
CA ALA A 198 0.02 -13.79 -2.87
C ALA A 198 0.68 -12.75 -3.79
N PHE A 199 -0.14 -11.97 -4.49
CA PHE A 199 0.33 -10.87 -5.33
C PHE A 199 -0.45 -9.61 -4.98
N THR A 200 0.25 -8.57 -4.55
CA THR A 200 -0.29 -7.25 -4.26
C THR A 200 0.04 -6.34 -5.42
N PHE A 201 -0.98 -5.87 -6.13
CA PHE A 201 -0.80 -4.85 -7.15
C PHE A 201 -0.58 -3.50 -6.47
N GLY A 202 0.56 -2.87 -6.74
CA GLY A 202 0.97 -1.69 -5.99
C GLY A 202 0.09 -0.46 -6.19
N GLY A 203 -0.72 -0.42 -7.24
CA GLY A 203 -1.66 0.64 -7.53
C GLY A 203 -2.34 0.37 -8.85
N VAL A 204 -3.67 0.22 -8.83
CA VAL A 204 -4.46 -0.07 -10.04
C VAL A 204 -5.37 1.11 -10.37
N GLY A 205 -5.36 1.54 -11.63
CA GLY A 205 -6.26 2.56 -12.14
C GLY A 205 -5.60 3.91 -12.45
N LEU A 206 -6.16 4.59 -13.45
CA LEU A 206 -5.72 5.90 -13.92
C LEU A 206 -6.45 6.99 -13.11
N ASN A 207 -5.77 7.63 -12.17
CA ASN A 207 -6.25 8.88 -11.53
C ASN A 207 -5.73 10.11 -12.30
N LEU A 208 -5.86 10.10 -13.64
CA LEU A 208 -5.07 10.98 -14.51
C LEU A 208 -5.91 11.47 -15.69
N GLU A 209 -5.66 12.71 -16.10
CA GLU A 209 -6.21 13.29 -17.32
C GLU A 209 -5.19 13.16 -18.46
N GLY A 210 -5.65 12.76 -19.66
CA GLY A 210 -4.81 12.69 -20.85
C GLY A 210 -4.16 11.32 -21.13
N VAL A 211 -3.44 11.22 -22.25
CA VAL A 211 -2.79 9.99 -22.72
C VAL A 211 -1.31 9.93 -22.30
N GLU A 212 -0.74 11.05 -21.89
CA GLU A 212 0.69 11.24 -21.67
C GLU A 212 1.24 10.27 -20.62
N ARG A 213 0.50 10.03 -19.53
CA ARG A 213 0.95 9.05 -18.53
C ARG A 213 0.70 7.61 -18.98
N THR A 214 -0.17 7.35 -19.96
CA THR A 214 -0.26 5.99 -20.54
C THR A 214 0.97 5.63 -21.37
N GLU A 215 1.76 6.62 -21.80
CA GLU A 215 3.03 6.38 -22.48
C GLU A 215 4.08 5.72 -21.59
N VAL A 216 3.93 5.78 -20.25
CA VAL A 216 4.83 5.08 -19.33
C VAL A 216 4.71 3.55 -19.43
N TYR A 217 3.54 3.03 -19.84
CA TYR A 217 3.34 1.60 -20.07
C TYR A 217 3.96 1.09 -21.38
N LEU A 218 4.40 1.99 -22.27
CA LEU A 218 4.91 1.63 -23.60
C LEU A 218 6.42 1.41 -23.64
N ARG A 219 7.12 1.52 -22.51
CA ARG A 219 8.57 1.50 -22.41
C ARG A 219 9.07 0.30 -21.62
#